data_AF-A0A954K684-F1
#
_entry.id   AF-A0A954K684-F1
#
_cell.length_a   1.000
_cell.length_b   1.000
_cell.length_c   1.000
_cell.angle_alpha   90.00
_cell.angle_beta   90.00
_cell.angle_gamma   90.00
#
_symmetry.space_group_name_H-M   'P 1'
#
loop_
_entity.id
_entity.type
_entity.pdbx_description
1 polymer ?
#
loop_
_entity_poly.entity_id
_entity_poly.type
_entity_poly.pdbx_seq_one_letter_code
_entity_poly.pdbx_strand_id
1 'polypeptide(L)'
;MSPSIERQQLQTVHIVPLTAFDQNDQINLDQQAAHTQKLYEAGMRVYLPGAGTSEFHSLSPEEIVQLVKVTREVTGPETLIFAPIGYQVKVARQTAID
;
A
#
# COMPACT_ATOMS: atom_id res chain seq x y z
N MET A 1 2.47 19.43 4.60
CA MET A 1 1.23 19.38 5.42
C MET A 1 0.51 18.10 5.05
N SER A 2 0.11 17.28 6.01
CA SER A 2 -0.73 16.12 5.70
C SER A 2 -2.06 16.61 5.14
N PRO A 3 -2.57 16.03 4.04
CA PRO A 3 -3.87 16.43 3.51
C PRO A 3 -4.95 16.22 4.57
N SER A 4 -5.88 17.17 4.66
CA SER A 4 -7.07 17.00 5.50
C SER A 4 -7.93 15.90 4.90
N ILE A 5 -8.03 14.77 5.59
CA ILE A 5 -8.93 13.68 5.21
C ILE A 5 -10.29 13.97 5.83
N GLU A 6 -11.32 14.05 5.01
CA GLU A 6 -12.69 14.16 5.47
C GLU A 6 -13.22 12.77 5.89
N ARG A 7 -13.92 12.71 7.03
CA ARG A 7 -14.43 11.43 7.56
C ARG A 7 -15.27 10.65 6.55
N GLN A 8 -16.03 11.34 5.70
CA GLN A 8 -16.88 10.71 4.69
C GLN A 8 -16.07 9.91 3.65
N GLN A 9 -14.83 10.33 3.34
CA GLN A 9 -13.96 9.62 2.39
C GLN A 9 -13.54 8.23 2.93
N LEU A 10 -13.65 8.00 4.24
CA LEU A 10 -13.33 6.72 4.88
C LEU A 10 -14.54 5.81 5.05
N GLN A 11 -15.76 6.29 4.79
CA GLN A 11 -17.00 5.50 4.90
C GLN A 11 -17.22 4.63 3.65
N THR A 12 -16.25 3.78 3.35
CA THR A 12 -16.25 2.92 2.16
C THR A 12 -15.43 1.65 2.45
N VAL A 13 -15.35 0.74 1.47
CA VAL A 13 -14.50 -0.44 1.55
C VAL A 13 -13.04 -0.03 1.48
N HIS A 14 -12.23 -0.58 2.38
CA HIS A 14 -10.78 -0.38 2.44
C HIS A 14 -10.10 -1.67 1.99
N ILE A 15 -9.32 -1.61 0.92
CA ILE A 15 -8.68 -2.81 0.37
C ILE A 15 -7.26 -2.95 0.92
N VAL A 16 -6.97 -4.16 1.41
CA VAL A 16 -5.61 -4.62 1.70
C VAL A 16 -5.21 -5.57 0.56
N PRO A 17 -4.55 -5.07 -0.50
CA PRO A 17 -4.24 -5.89 -1.67
C PRO A 17 -3.22 -6.97 -1.31
N LEU A 18 -3.27 -8.13 -1.97
CA LEU A 18 -2.21 -9.13 -1.83
C LEU A 18 -0.90 -8.56 -2.36
N THR A 19 0.23 -9.02 -1.82
CA THR A 19 1.55 -8.73 -2.36
C THR A 19 1.91 -9.79 -3.39
N ALA A 20 2.23 -9.37 -4.60
CA ALA A 20 2.72 -10.27 -5.63
C ALA A 20 4.20 -10.56 -5.41
N PHE A 21 4.54 -11.81 -5.12
CA PHE A 21 5.91 -12.32 -5.10
C PHE A 21 6.21 -13.14 -6.36
N ASP A 22 7.47 -13.14 -6.79
CA ASP A 22 7.97 -14.03 -7.84
C ASP A 22 8.47 -15.37 -7.28
N GLN A 23 9.01 -16.22 -8.15
CA GLN A 23 9.54 -17.54 -7.79
C GLN A 23 10.80 -17.52 -6.90
N ASN A 24 11.38 -16.34 -6.65
CA ASN A 24 12.55 -16.12 -5.79
C ASN A 24 12.17 -15.37 -4.51
N ASP A 25 10.88 -15.33 -4.17
CA ASP A 25 10.32 -14.60 -3.03
C ASP A 25 10.64 -13.09 -3.05
N GLN A 26 10.80 -12.51 -4.24
CA GLN A 26 10.98 -11.05 -4.42
C GLN A 26 9.68 -10.41 -4.87
N ILE A 27 9.44 -9.14 -4.50
CA ILE A 27 8.26 -8.41 -4.99
C ILE A 27 8.28 -8.32 -6.52
N ASN A 28 7.22 -8.79 -7.14
CA ASN A 28 6.95 -8.65 -8.56
C ASN A 28 6.14 -7.36 -8.81
N LEU A 29 6.85 -6.27 -9.12
CA LEU A 29 6.24 -4.95 -9.27
C LEU A 29 5.28 -4.86 -10.46
N ASP A 30 5.56 -5.54 -11.57
CA ASP A 30 4.67 -5.54 -12.75
C ASP A 30 3.34 -6.22 -12.44
N GLN A 31 3.41 -7.38 -11.77
CA GLN A 31 2.22 -8.11 -11.34
C GLN A 31 1.46 -7.34 -10.25
N GLN A 32 2.17 -6.67 -9.33
CA GLN A 32 1.57 -5.82 -8.31
C GLN A 32 0.83 -4.62 -8.94
N ALA A 33 1.44 -3.97 -9.93
CA ALA A 33 0.83 -2.86 -10.66
C ALA A 33 -0.43 -3.33 -11.40
N ALA A 34 -0.37 -4.45 -12.10
CA ALA A 34 -1.51 -5.03 -12.80
C ALA A 34 -2.64 -5.44 -11.85
N HIS A 35 -2.32 -6.02 -10.68
CA HIS A 35 -3.30 -6.35 -9.65
C HIS A 35 -3.97 -5.08 -9.10
N THR A 36 -3.18 -4.05 -8.81
CA THR A 36 -3.65 -2.75 -8.31
C THR A 36 -4.56 -2.06 -9.31
N GLN A 37 -4.21 -2.07 -10.60
CA GLN A 37 -5.00 -1.50 -11.69
C GLN A 37 -6.38 -2.16 -11.75
N LYS A 38 -6.45 -3.49 -11.69
CA LYS A 38 -7.72 -4.24 -11.68
C LYS A 38 -8.61 -3.85 -10.50
N LEU A 39 -8.03 -3.69 -9.31
CA LEU A 39 -8.78 -3.24 -8.12
C LEU A 39 -9.30 -1.81 -8.28
N TYR A 40 -8.49 -0.94 -8.90
CA TYR A 40 -8.85 0.46 -9.14
C TYR A 40 -10.00 0.58 -10.15
N GLU A 41 -9.92 -0.17 -11.25
CA GLU A 41 -10.98 -0.29 -12.26
C GLU A 41 -12.27 -0.88 -11.67
N ALA A 42 -12.16 -1.79 -10.70
CA ALA A 42 -13.29 -2.32 -9.94
C ALA A 42 -13.89 -1.34 -8.92
N GLY A 43 -13.36 -0.12 -8.81
CA GLY A 43 -13.93 0.97 -8.00
C GLY A 43 -13.28 1.17 -6.63
N MET A 44 -12.19 0.48 -6.29
CA MET A 44 -11.49 0.70 -5.01
C MET A 44 -10.82 2.09 -4.97
N ARG A 45 -10.93 2.79 -3.85
CA ARG A 45 -10.39 4.16 -3.67
C ARG A 45 -9.62 4.38 -2.36
N VAL A 46 -9.64 3.40 -1.45
CA VAL A 46 -8.92 3.43 -0.18
C VAL A 46 -8.06 2.18 -0.05
N TYR A 47 -6.74 2.34 -0.06
CA TYR A 47 -5.77 1.25 -0.12
C TYR A 47 -4.88 1.23 1.13
N LEU A 48 -4.55 0.01 1.57
CA LEU A 48 -3.58 -0.27 2.62
C LEU A 48 -2.54 -1.27 2.09
N PRO A 49 -1.73 -0.89 1.09
CA PRO A 49 -0.78 -1.80 0.47
C PRO A 49 0.35 -2.14 1.45
N GLY A 50 0.71 -3.42 1.54
CA GLY A 50 1.73 -3.90 2.47
C GLY A 50 1.21 -4.12 3.90
N ALA A 51 -0.09 -4.00 4.17
CA ALA A 51 -0.64 -4.23 5.51
C ALA A 51 -0.85 -5.74 5.79
N GLY A 52 -1.63 -6.10 6.82
CA GLY A 52 -1.69 -7.48 7.34
C GLY A 52 -1.95 -8.56 6.27
N THR A 53 -2.96 -8.40 5.42
CA THR A 53 -3.27 -9.35 4.32
C THR A 53 -2.22 -9.34 3.21
N SER A 54 -1.47 -8.25 3.08
CA SER A 54 -0.32 -8.12 2.17
C SER A 54 0.97 -8.72 2.73
N GLU A 55 0.89 -9.49 3.83
CA GLU A 55 2.03 -10.13 4.47
C GLU A 55 3.03 -9.15 5.12
N PHE A 56 2.54 -8.07 5.73
CA PHE A 56 3.35 -7.03 6.41
C PHE A 56 4.55 -7.56 7.21
N HIS A 57 4.38 -8.67 7.94
CA HIS A 57 5.42 -9.26 8.79
C HIS A 57 6.56 -9.96 8.03
N SER A 58 6.37 -10.21 6.74
CA SER A 58 7.37 -10.79 5.82
C SER A 58 8.11 -9.72 5.03
N LEU A 59 7.65 -8.46 5.06
CA LEU A 59 8.19 -7.37 4.26
C LEU A 59 9.23 -6.55 5.02
N SER A 60 10.27 -6.15 4.30
CA SER A 60 11.18 -5.09 4.73
C SER A 60 10.51 -3.70 4.66
N PRO A 61 11.03 -2.70 5.40
CA PRO A 61 10.61 -1.30 5.27
C PRO A 61 10.66 -0.78 3.82
N GLU A 62 11.71 -1.12 3.09
CA GLU A 62 11.92 -0.68 1.71
C GLU A 62 10.86 -1.24 0.77
N GLU A 63 10.50 -2.52 0.95
CA GLU A 63 9.45 -3.20 0.20
C GLU A 63 8.06 -2.59 0.48
N ILE A 64 7.76 -2.24 1.73
CA ILE A 64 6.52 -1.51 2.05
C ILE A 64 6.45 -0.20 1.28
N VAL A 65 7.54 0.58 1.28
CA VAL A 65 7.62 1.85 0.53
C VAL A 65 7.43 1.62 -0.98
N GLN A 66 8.01 0.56 -1.54
CA GLN A 66 7.80 0.19 -2.95
C GLN A 66 6.34 -0.10 -3.27
N LEU A 67 5.64 -0.87 -2.42
CA LEU A 67 4.22 -1.17 -2.59
C LEU A 67 3.34 0.08 -2.51
N VAL A 68 3.66 1.01 -1.59
CA VAL A 68 2.98 2.32 -1.51
C VAL A 68 3.20 3.13 -2.79
N LYS A 69 4.44 3.20 -3.29
CA LYS A 69 4.81 3.94 -4.50
C LYS A 69 4.10 3.40 -5.73
N VAL A 70 4.16 2.09 -5.98
CA VAL A 70 3.45 1.45 -7.09
C VAL A 70 1.95 1.70 -6.99
N THR A 71 1.37 1.59 -5.79
CA THR A 71 -0.06 1.88 -5.60
C THR A 71 -0.40 3.32 -5.98
N ARG A 72 0.43 4.30 -5.59
CA ARG A 72 0.24 5.71 -5.95
C ARG A 72 0.36 5.95 -7.45
N GLU A 73 1.40 5.40 -8.08
CA GLU A 73 1.66 5.55 -9.51
C GLU A 73 0.50 5.02 -10.35
N VAL A 74 -0.06 3.88 -9.98
CA VAL A 74 -1.18 3.24 -10.70
C VAL A 74 -2.50 3.98 -10.48
N THR A 75 -2.79 4.39 -9.24
CA THR A 75 -4.14 4.86 -8.85
C THR A 75 -4.32 6.38 -8.87
N GLY A 76 -3.26 7.15 -9.11
CA GLY A 76 -3.29 8.60 -9.22
C GLY A 76 -3.46 9.34 -7.87
N PRO A 77 -3.52 10.69 -7.88
CA PRO A 77 -3.45 11.51 -6.67
C PRO A 77 -4.69 11.44 -5.76
N GLU A 78 -5.87 11.18 -6.33
CA GLU A 78 -7.15 11.18 -5.60
C GLU A 78 -7.36 9.94 -4.72
N THR A 79 -6.56 8.89 -4.94
CA THR A 79 -6.66 7.65 -4.15
C THR A 79 -6.08 7.86 -2.76
N LEU A 80 -6.83 7.45 -1.74
CA LEU A 80 -6.35 7.45 -0.37
C LEU A 80 -5.50 6.20 -0.14
N ILE A 81 -4.26 6.40 0.29
CA ILE A 81 -3.32 5.33 0.60
C ILE A 81 -2.88 5.50 2.04
N PHE A 82 -3.16 4.50 2.87
CA PHE A 82 -2.69 4.41 4.24
C PHE A 82 -1.47 3.50 4.26
N ALA A 83 -0.28 4.11 4.29
CA ALA A 83 0.98 3.38 4.40
C ALA A 83 1.06 2.66 5.75
N PRO A 84 1.24 1.33 5.77
CA PRO A 84 1.38 0.59 7.01
C PRO A 84 2.76 0.83 7.61
N ILE A 85 2.79 1.08 8.91
CA ILE A 85 4.02 1.22 9.69
C ILE A 85 3.90 0.36 10.95
N GLY A 86 5.02 -0.12 11.49
CA GLY A 86 5.00 -1.01 12.64
C GLY A 86 6.39 -1.38 13.15
N TYR A 87 6.47 -2.48 13.89
CA TYR A 87 7.65 -2.92 14.64
C TYR A 87 8.04 -1.93 15.76
N GLN A 88 9.34 -1.81 16.04
CA GLN A 88 9.88 -0.91 17.06
C GLN A 88 9.77 0.54 16.60
N VAL A 89 9.65 1.48 17.54
CA VAL A 89 9.46 2.92 17.27
C VAL A 89 10.46 3.47 16.25
N LYS A 90 11.72 3.05 16.33
CA LYS A 90 12.77 3.49 15.38
C LYS A 90 12.47 3.03 13.94
N VAL A 91 12.05 1.79 13.76
CA VAL A 91 11.69 1.22 12.45
C VAL A 91 10.42 1.88 11.92
N ALA A 92 9.37 1.94 12.75
CA ALA A 92 8.10 2.59 12.38
C ALA A 92 8.32 4.04 11.92
N ARG A 93 9.18 4.79 12.62
CA ARG A 93 9.53 6.17 12.25
C ARG A 93 10.31 6.24 10.94
N GLN A 94 11.23 5.30 10.69
CA GLN A 94 12.01 5.26 9.46
C GLN A 94 11.09 5.06 8.25
N THR A 95 10.26 4.00 8.29
CA THR A 95 9.30 3.70 7.23
C THR A 95 8.29 4.82 7.00
N ALA A 96 7.92 5.58 8.03
CA ALA A 96 6.99 6.70 7.90
C ALA A 96 7.56 7.93 7.16
N ILE A 97 8.88 8.04 7.05
CA ILE A 97 9.58 9.22 6.49
C ILE A 97 10.06 8.96 5.06
N ASP A 98 10.41 7.72 4.73
CA ASP A 98 10.95 7.29 3.43
C ASP A 98 9.87 7.14 2.32
#